data_AF-A0A7Y4YMB6-F1
#
_entry.id   AF-A0A7Y4YMB6-F1
#
_cell.length_a   1.000
_cell.length_b   1.000
_cell.length_c   1.000
_cell.angle_alpha   90.00
_cell.angle_beta   90.00
_cell.angle_gamma   90.00
#
_symmetry.space_group_name_H-M   'P 1'
#
loop_
_entity.id
_entity.type
_entity.pdbx_description
1 polymer ?
#
loop_
_entity_poly.entity_id
_entity_poly.type
_entity_poly.pdbx_seq_one_letter_code
_entity_poly.pdbx_strand_id
1 'polypeptide(L)'
;MNNLLLLILCFVAGMLLRRFKRMPDNAPATLNSFIIHVSLPALTLLYIHQLELSGDVLLTGLMAWLVFGLSAGFFWLMGRWLNLSRATTGALILVGGLGNTSFFGLPMVEAFYGQAGLTTAIIADQLGSFFALSVLGITVAGIYSS
;
A
#
# COMPACT_ATOMS: atom_id res chain seq x y z
N MET A 1 -20.88 -3.82 1.84
CA MET A 1 -20.95 -4.89 0.81
C MET A 1 -20.88 -4.35 -0.63
N ASN A 2 -21.49 -3.20 -0.95
CA ASN A 2 -21.44 -2.63 -2.30
C ASN A 2 -20.01 -2.33 -2.80
N ASN A 3 -19.13 -1.83 -1.92
CA ASN A 3 -17.76 -1.44 -2.28
C ASN A 3 -16.84 -2.63 -2.62
N LEU A 4 -17.03 -3.80 -2.00
CA LEU A 4 -16.28 -5.02 -2.33
C LEU A 4 -16.66 -5.54 -3.72
N LEU A 5 -17.96 -5.51 -4.03
CA LEU A 5 -18.47 -5.89 -5.34
C LEU A 5 -17.93 -4.93 -6.41
N LEU A 6 -17.89 -3.64 -6.12
CA LEU A 6 -17.30 -2.62 -6.98
C LEU A 6 -15.80 -2.86 -7.20
N LEU A 7 -15.03 -3.23 -6.18
CA LEU A 7 -13.61 -3.60 -6.32
C LEU A 7 -13.42 -4.78 -7.29
N ILE A 8 -14.19 -5.86 -7.10
CA ILE A 8 -14.13 -7.04 -7.96
C ILE A 8 -14.52 -6.67 -9.39
N LEU A 9 -15.58 -5.88 -9.55
CA LEU A 9 -16.07 -5.45 -10.85
C LEU A 9 -15.04 -4.57 -11.57
N CYS A 10 -14.43 -3.59 -10.88
CA CYS A 10 -13.36 -2.77 -11.44
C CYS A 10 -12.13 -3.60 -11.83
N PHE A 11 -11.76 -4.60 -11.01
CA PHE A 11 -10.65 -5.51 -11.33
C PHE A 11 -10.93 -6.32 -12.59
N VAL A 12 -12.13 -6.92 -12.69
CA VAL A 12 -12.57 -7.67 -13.88
C VAL A 12 -12.66 -6.76 -15.10
N ALA A 13 -13.22 -5.57 -14.96
CA ALA A 13 -13.28 -4.58 -16.03
C ALA A 13 -11.88 -4.20 -16.52
N GLY A 14 -10.92 -3.97 -15.62
CA GLY A 14 -9.52 -3.72 -15.97
C GLY A 14 -8.88 -4.88 -16.74
N MET A 15 -9.12 -6.12 -16.32
CA MET A 15 -8.67 -7.32 -17.05
C MET A 15 -9.28 -7.41 -18.45
N LEU A 16 -10.57 -7.12 -18.60
CA LEU A 16 -11.26 -7.12 -19.89
C LEU A 16 -10.72 -6.01 -20.80
N LEU A 17 -10.56 -4.79 -20.30
CA LEU A 17 -9.99 -3.66 -21.04
C LEU A 17 -8.57 -3.98 -21.56
N ARG A 18 -7.74 -4.62 -20.73
CA ARG A 18 -6.42 -5.11 -21.13
C ARG A 18 -6.52 -6.19 -22.20
N ARG A 19 -7.41 -7.18 -22.02
CA ARG A 19 -7.60 -8.28 -22.97
C ARG A 19 -8.06 -7.79 -24.35
N PHE A 20 -8.94 -6.80 -24.40
CA PHE A 20 -9.43 -6.21 -25.65
C PHE A 20 -8.53 -5.10 -26.20
N LYS A 21 -7.36 -4.84 -25.58
CA LYS A 21 -6.42 -3.78 -25.97
C LYS A 21 -7.09 -2.41 -26.16
N ARG A 22 -8.09 -2.13 -25.33
CA ARG A 22 -8.87 -0.86 -25.37
C ARG A 22 -8.19 0.28 -24.62
N MET A 23 -7.11 -0.03 -23.90
CA MET A 23 -6.28 0.91 -23.17
C MET A 23 -4.84 0.81 -23.68
N PRO A 24 -4.11 1.94 -23.75
CA PRO A 24 -2.71 1.93 -24.13
C PRO A 24 -1.87 1.22 -23.06
N ASP A 25 -0.69 0.73 -23.44
CA ASP A 25 0.19 -0.04 -22.54
C ASP A 25 0.67 0.76 -21.32
N ASN A 26 0.70 2.10 -21.43
CA ASN A 26 1.05 3.01 -20.34
C ASN A 26 -0.13 3.37 -19.41
N ALA A 27 -1.36 2.91 -19.69
CA ALA A 27 -2.53 3.24 -18.89
C ALA A 27 -2.38 2.97 -17.38
N PRO A 28 -1.79 1.84 -16.93
CA PRO A 28 -1.58 1.61 -15.50
C PRO A 28 -0.70 2.67 -14.85
N ALA A 29 0.37 3.08 -15.53
CA ALA A 29 1.28 4.12 -15.02
C ALA A 29 0.61 5.49 -14.98
N THR A 30 -0.16 5.85 -16.01
CA THR A 30 -0.90 7.12 -16.06
C THR A 30 -1.97 7.21 -14.96
N LEU A 31 -2.76 6.15 -14.77
CA LEU A 31 -3.77 6.10 -13.73
C LEU A 31 -3.16 6.15 -12.33
N ASN A 32 -2.09 5.38 -12.08
CA ASN A 32 -1.38 5.43 -10.81
C ASN A 32 -0.79 6.81 -10.54
N SER A 33 -0.25 7.49 -11.56
CA SER A 33 0.27 8.84 -11.42
C SER A 33 -0.83 9.82 -10.98
N PHE A 34 -2.01 9.76 -11.60
CA PHE A 34 -3.15 10.57 -11.18
C PHE A 34 -3.58 10.28 -9.74
N ILE A 35 -3.65 8.99 -9.36
CA ILE A 35 -4.04 8.60 -8.00
C ILE A 35 -3.04 9.13 -6.97
N ILE A 36 -1.74 8.94 -7.20
CA ILE A 36 -0.68 9.33 -6.27
C ILE A 36 -0.53 10.85 -6.15
N HIS A 37 -0.66 11.58 -7.26
CA HIS A 37 -0.38 13.02 -7.28
C HIS A 37 -1.62 13.90 -7.07
N VAL A 38 -2.82 13.36 -7.26
CA VAL A 38 -4.07 14.12 -7.16
C VAL A 38 -5.02 13.51 -6.15
N SER A 39 -5.41 12.24 -6.34
CA SER A 39 -6.47 11.62 -5.52
C SER A 39 -6.04 11.42 -4.06
N LEU A 40 -4.85 10.85 -3.82
CA LEU A 40 -4.34 10.61 -2.47
C LEU A 40 -4.11 11.92 -1.71
N PRO A 41 -3.44 12.95 -2.26
CA PRO A 41 -3.31 14.24 -1.59
C PRO A 41 -4.65 14.89 -1.27
N ALA A 42 -5.63 14.82 -2.18
CA ALA A 42 -6.97 15.36 -1.94
C ALA A 42 -7.70 14.62 -0.80
N LEU A 43 -7.61 13.28 -0.77
CA LEU A 43 -8.15 12.49 0.33
C LEU A 43 -7.44 12.79 1.65
N THR A 44 -6.11 12.85 1.64
CA THR A 44 -5.33 13.23 2.83
C THR A 44 -5.79 14.58 3.35
N LEU A 45 -5.90 15.62 2.50
CA LEU A 45 -6.40 16.94 2.92
C LEU A 45 -7.85 16.92 3.41
N LEU A 46 -8.71 16.06 2.85
CA LEU A 46 -10.10 15.92 3.28
C LEU A 46 -10.21 15.36 4.70
N TYR A 47 -9.40 14.35 5.03
CA TYR A 47 -9.49 13.62 6.29
C TYR A 47 -8.49 14.11 7.37
N ILE A 48 -7.42 14.82 6.99
CA ILE A 48 -6.39 15.31 7.93
C ILE A 48 -6.97 16.26 9.00
N HIS A 49 -8.01 17.01 8.67
CA HIS A 49 -8.64 17.95 9.60
C HIS A 49 -9.47 17.25 10.68
N GLN A 50 -9.83 15.99 10.47
CA GLN A 50 -10.55 15.16 11.45
C GLN A 50 -9.59 14.43 12.39
N LEU A 51 -8.28 14.69 12.26
CA LEU A 51 -7.26 14.06 13.09
C LEU A 51 -7.15 14.76 14.43
N GLU A 52 -7.54 14.04 15.47
CA GLU A 52 -7.14 14.36 16.83
C GLU A 52 -5.79 13.69 17.11
N LEU A 53 -4.75 14.50 17.30
CA LEU A 53 -3.42 14.02 17.67
C LEU A 53 -3.50 13.35 19.05
N SER A 54 -3.56 12.02 19.02
CA SER A 54 -3.62 11.15 20.19
C SER A 54 -2.57 10.05 20.09
N GLY A 55 -2.28 9.37 21.20
CA GLY A 55 -1.37 8.23 21.22
C GLY A 55 -1.79 7.12 20.24
N ASP A 56 -3.09 6.98 19.99
CA ASP A 56 -3.66 5.98 19.09
C ASP A 56 -3.28 6.23 17.62
N VAL A 57 -3.18 7.49 17.21
CA VAL A 57 -2.71 7.88 15.87
C VAL A 57 -1.25 7.47 15.67
N LEU A 58 -0.40 7.69 16.68
CA LEU A 58 1.01 7.29 16.63
C LEU A 58 1.14 5.77 16.55
N LEU A 59 0.38 5.03 17.36
CA LEU A 59 0.37 3.57 17.32
C LEU A 59 -0.09 3.04 15.95
N THR A 60 -1.11 3.66 15.37
CA THR A 60 -1.63 3.32 14.04
C THR A 60 -0.57 3.50 12.95
N GLY A 61 0.19 4.60 12.99
CA GLY A 61 1.32 4.82 12.08
C GLY A 61 2.44 3.80 12.30
N LEU A 62 2.88 3.62 13.56
CA LEU A 62 3.97 2.71 13.93
C LEU A 62 3.68 1.25 13.59
N MET A 63 2.41 0.84 13.55
CA MET A 63 2.02 -0.51 13.15
C MET A 63 2.65 -0.90 11.81
N ALA A 64 2.57 -0.04 10.79
CA ALA A 64 3.11 -0.33 9.46
C ALA A 64 4.64 -0.47 9.47
N TRP A 65 5.33 0.34 10.28
CA TRP A 65 6.77 0.29 10.45
C TRP A 65 7.22 -1.00 11.14
N LEU A 66 6.48 -1.43 12.16
CA LEU A 66 6.72 -2.70 12.85
C LEU A 66 6.49 -3.89 11.90
N VAL A 67 5.39 -3.89 11.14
CA VAL A 67 5.11 -4.93 10.14
C VAL A 67 6.24 -4.99 9.10
N PHE A 68 6.71 -3.85 8.60
CA PHE A 68 7.82 -3.82 7.67
C PHE A 68 9.12 -4.33 8.29
N GLY A 69 9.45 -3.90 9.51
CA GLY A 69 10.66 -4.36 10.22
C GLY A 69 10.64 -5.86 10.50
N LEU A 70 9.50 -6.41 10.93
CA LEU A 70 9.31 -7.84 11.14
C LEU A 70 9.42 -8.62 9.83
N SER A 71 8.79 -8.13 8.77
CA SER A 71 8.91 -8.71 7.42
C SER A 71 10.37 -8.72 6.95
N ALA A 72 11.07 -7.60 7.10
CA ALA A 72 12.48 -7.47 6.74
C ALA A 72 13.35 -8.50 7.47
N GLY A 73 13.19 -8.61 8.79
CA GLY A 73 13.91 -9.61 9.60
C GLY A 73 13.57 -11.05 9.20
N PHE A 74 12.28 -11.35 9.03
CA PHE A 74 11.80 -12.68 8.67
C PHE A 74 12.32 -13.14 7.30
N PHE A 75 12.15 -12.33 6.26
CA PHE A 75 12.58 -12.68 4.91
C PHE A 75 14.11 -12.63 4.75
N TRP A 76 14.80 -11.79 5.52
CA TRP A 76 16.27 -11.82 5.55
C TRP A 76 16.79 -13.15 6.13
N LEU A 77 16.24 -13.59 7.27
CA LEU A 77 16.58 -14.89 7.87
C LEU A 77 16.24 -16.05 6.93
N MET A 78 15.03 -16.03 6.35
CA MET A 78 14.57 -17.06 5.43
C MET A 78 15.41 -17.08 4.13
N GLY A 79 15.78 -15.92 3.60
CA GLY A 79 16.65 -15.81 2.44
C GLY A 79 18.02 -16.44 2.68
N ARG A 80 18.57 -16.27 3.88
CA ARG A 80 19.82 -16.92 4.30
C ARG A 80 19.66 -18.43 4.50
N TRP A 81 18.54 -18.87 5.07
CA TRP A 81 18.27 -20.30 5.30
C TRP A 81 18.02 -21.08 4.00
N LEU A 82 17.32 -20.46 3.04
CA LEU A 82 16.96 -21.06 1.76
C LEU A 82 17.95 -20.75 0.62
N ASN A 83 19.06 -20.04 0.90
CA ASN A 83 20.03 -19.57 -0.10
C ASN A 83 19.37 -18.82 -1.28
N LEU A 84 18.40 -17.95 -0.99
CA LEU A 84 17.75 -17.15 -2.00
C LEU A 84 18.71 -16.09 -2.56
N SER A 85 18.50 -15.73 -3.83
CA SER A 85 19.22 -14.60 -4.42
C SER A 85 18.91 -13.31 -3.65
N ARG A 86 19.83 -12.33 -3.73
CA ARG A 86 19.62 -11.00 -3.12
C ARG A 86 18.36 -10.35 -3.68
N ALA A 87 18.19 -10.36 -5.00
CA ALA A 87 17.00 -9.82 -5.65
C ALA A 87 15.70 -10.46 -5.14
N THR A 88 15.66 -11.79 -5.00
CA THR A 88 14.49 -12.50 -4.48
C THR A 88 14.21 -12.13 -3.02
N THR A 89 15.24 -12.07 -2.18
CA THR A 89 15.11 -11.71 -0.76
C THR A 89 14.57 -10.28 -0.62
N GLY A 90 15.13 -9.32 -1.35
CA GLY A 90 14.65 -7.94 -1.38
C GLY A 90 13.21 -7.83 -1.86
N ALA A 91 12.85 -8.53 -2.93
CA ALA A 91 11.47 -8.56 -3.43
C ALA A 91 10.48 -9.12 -2.39
N LEU A 92 10.85 -10.19 -1.67
CA LEU A 92 10.01 -10.75 -0.61
C LEU A 92 9.86 -9.80 0.59
N ILE A 93 10.92 -9.12 1.00
CA ILE A 93 10.85 -8.09 2.06
C ILE A 93 9.86 -7.01 1.67
N LEU A 94 9.95 -6.49 0.44
CA LEU A 94 9.10 -5.42 -0.05
C LEU A 94 7.64 -5.88 -0.19
N VAL A 95 7.39 -6.99 -0.87
CA VAL A 95 6.03 -7.48 -1.13
C VAL A 95 5.35 -7.98 0.14
N GLY A 96 6.11 -8.60 1.06
CA GLY A 96 5.58 -9.08 2.33
C GLY A 96 5.43 -7.98 3.40
N GLY A 97 6.26 -6.93 3.34
CA GLY A 97 6.26 -5.85 4.33
C GLY A 97 5.40 -4.65 3.94
N LEU A 98 5.15 -4.43 2.65
CA LEU A 98 4.40 -3.29 2.13
C LEU A 98 3.19 -3.80 1.35
N GLY A 99 2.04 -3.77 2.03
CA GLY A 99 0.76 -4.13 1.44
C GLY A 99 0.17 -3.00 0.59
N ASN A 100 -0.88 -3.32 -0.17
CA ASN A 100 -1.64 -2.34 -0.91
C ASN A 100 -2.69 -1.64 -0.02
N THR A 101 -2.24 -0.78 0.88
CA THR A 101 -3.08 -0.10 1.88
C THR A 101 -3.94 1.01 1.28
N SER A 102 -3.44 1.76 0.29
CA SER A 102 -4.19 2.84 -0.35
C SER A 102 -5.25 2.34 -1.34
N PHE A 103 -4.86 1.48 -2.30
CA PHE A 103 -5.77 1.13 -3.40
C PHE A 103 -6.75 0.02 -3.01
N PHE A 104 -6.31 -0.94 -2.18
CA PHE A 104 -7.15 -2.03 -1.70
C PHE A 104 -7.57 -1.87 -0.24
N GLY A 105 -6.67 -1.39 0.62
CA GLY A 105 -6.96 -1.24 2.05
C GLY A 105 -8.05 -0.21 2.36
N LEU A 106 -8.04 0.98 1.74
CA LEU A 106 -9.08 2.00 2.00
C LEU A 106 -10.50 1.51 1.66
N PRO A 107 -10.78 0.94 0.46
CA PRO A 107 -12.10 0.40 0.17
C PRO A 107 -12.50 -0.78 1.08
N MET A 108 -11.52 -1.58 1.54
CA MET A 108 -11.77 -2.66 2.49
C MET A 108 -12.17 -2.11 3.85
N VAL A 109 -11.46 -1.12 4.37
CA VAL A 109 -11.80 -0.48 5.64
C VAL A 109 -13.18 0.17 5.55
N GLU A 110 -13.47 0.88 4.46
CA GLU A 110 -14.81 1.44 4.25
C GLU A 110 -15.90 0.35 4.22
N ALA A 111 -15.62 -0.80 3.59
CA ALA A 111 -16.58 -1.88 3.49
C ALA A 111 -16.90 -2.57 4.84
N PHE A 112 -15.94 -2.65 5.75
CA PHE A 112 -16.07 -3.34 7.04
C PHE A 112 -16.35 -2.40 8.23
N TYR A 113 -15.76 -1.20 8.22
CA TYR A 113 -15.80 -0.23 9.32
C TYR A 113 -16.52 1.08 8.95
N GLY A 114 -16.96 1.21 7.69
CA GLY A 114 -17.64 2.40 7.22
C GLY A 114 -16.72 3.63 7.10
N GLN A 115 -17.35 4.78 6.92
CA GLN A 115 -16.65 6.06 6.75
C GLN A 115 -15.85 6.49 8.00
N ALA A 116 -16.29 6.08 9.19
CA ALA A 116 -15.57 6.38 10.43
C ALA A 116 -14.17 5.73 10.46
N GLY A 117 -14.01 4.54 9.87
CA GLY A 117 -12.71 3.85 9.79
C GLY A 117 -11.76 4.46 8.76
N LEU A 118 -12.26 5.23 7.79
CA LEU A 118 -11.43 5.79 6.72
C LEU A 118 -10.41 6.79 7.23
N THR A 119 -10.77 7.64 8.19
CA THR A 119 -9.83 8.60 8.80
C THR A 119 -8.62 7.86 9.38
N THR A 120 -8.85 6.81 10.19
CA THR A 120 -7.78 5.99 10.76
C THR A 120 -6.99 5.24 9.69
N ALA A 121 -7.64 4.73 8.65
CA ALA A 121 -6.96 4.02 7.58
C ALA A 121 -6.06 4.93 6.74
N ILE A 122 -6.48 6.18 6.50
CA ILE A 122 -5.67 7.17 5.79
C ILE A 122 -4.44 7.55 6.62
N ILE A 123 -4.54 7.66 7.95
CA ILE A 123 -3.38 7.84 8.84
C ILE A 123 -2.43 6.65 8.70
N ALA A 124 -2.96 5.43 8.86
CA ALA A 124 -2.18 4.19 8.81
C ALA A 124 -1.43 4.06 7.48
N ASP A 125 -2.10 4.44 6.39
CA ASP A 125 -1.54 4.44 5.06
C ASP A 125 -0.49 5.54 4.89
N GLN A 126 -0.82 6.81 5.16
CA GLN A 126 0.06 7.95 4.85
C GLN A 126 1.25 8.06 5.82
N LEU A 127 1.01 8.02 7.14
CA LEU A 127 2.08 8.11 8.15
C LEU A 127 2.78 6.76 8.37
N GLY A 128 2.10 5.66 8.11
CA GLY A 128 2.64 4.32 8.26
C GLY A 128 3.23 3.80 6.96
N SER A 129 2.39 3.19 6.11
CA SER A 129 2.83 2.37 4.99
C SER A 129 3.54 3.16 3.89
N PHE A 130 2.97 4.27 3.41
CA PHE A 130 3.58 5.13 2.39
C PHE A 130 4.88 5.75 2.87
N PHE A 131 4.94 6.14 4.13
CA PHE A 131 6.16 6.72 4.68
C PHE A 131 7.25 5.67 4.83
N ALA A 132 6.93 4.49 5.36
CA ALA A 132 7.84 3.35 5.43
C ALA A 132 8.33 2.92 4.03
N LEU A 133 7.43 2.89 3.03
CA LEU A 133 7.78 2.64 1.62
C LEU A 133 8.79 3.67 1.10
N SER A 134 8.53 4.96 1.30
CA SER A 134 9.35 6.05 0.76
C SER A 134 10.74 6.10 1.38
N VAL A 135 10.88 5.71 2.65
CA VAL A 135 12.17 5.70 3.34
C VAL A 135 12.84 4.33 3.25
N LEU A 136 12.25 3.32 3.85
CA LEU A 136 12.85 1.99 4.00
C LEU A 136 12.65 1.14 2.76
N GLY A 137 11.48 1.20 2.12
CA GLY A 137 11.19 0.43 0.92
C GLY A 137 12.13 0.76 -0.23
N ILE A 138 12.31 2.06 -0.54
CA ILE A 138 13.27 2.52 -1.57
C ILE A 138 14.70 2.11 -1.19
N THR A 139 15.08 2.23 0.08
CA THR A 139 16.41 1.85 0.55
C THR A 139 16.67 0.34 0.37
N VAL A 140 15.72 -0.52 0.74
CA VAL A 140 15.81 -1.98 0.54
C VAL A 140 15.86 -2.30 -0.95
N ALA A 141 15.01 -1.69 -1.78
CA ALA A 141 15.05 -1.88 -3.22
C ALA A 141 16.43 -1.54 -3.81
N GLY A 142 17.03 -0.42 -3.37
CA GLY A 142 18.38 -0.03 -3.79
C GLY A 142 19.45 -1.05 -3.40
N ILE A 143 19.49 -1.46 -2.12
CA ILE A 143 20.49 -2.39 -1.58
C ILE A 143 20.43 -3.78 -2.23
N TYR A 144 19.24 -4.25 -2.60
CA TYR A 144 19.03 -5.59 -3.14
C TYR A 144 18.90 -5.66 -4.68
N SER A 145 18.98 -4.53 -5.39
CA SER A 145 18.91 -4.49 -6.87
C SER A 145 20.20 -4.95 -7.57
N SER A 146 21.32 -5.01 -6.85
CA SER A 146 22.66 -5.45 -7.33
C SER A 146 22.95 -6.90 -6.98
#